data_AF-M1XNK4-F1
#
_entry.id   AF-M1XNK4-F1
#
_cell.length_a   1.000
_cell.length_b   1.000
_cell.length_c   1.000
_cell.angle_alpha   90.00
_cell.angle_beta   90.00
_cell.angle_gamma   90.00
#
_symmetry.space_group_name_H-M   'P 1'
#
loop_
_entity.id
_entity.type
_entity.pdbx_description
1 polymer ?
#
loop_
_entity_poly.entity_id
_entity_poly.type
_entity_poly.pdbx_seq_one_letter_code
_entity_poly.pdbx_strand_id
1 'polypeptide(L)'
;MEDGYVVAAKPSARRASGTVGAWIAASGCHRRFDSKASACEFARAASPEGRTLWVQDAHPLDPTEADGYLLARRSSRRNNEAELPGEQVGLPTRR
;
A
#
# COMPACT_ATOMS: atom_id res chain seq x y z
N MET A 1 18.92 17.58 -0.61
CA MET A 1 17.99 16.83 -1.48
C MET A 1 17.20 15.96 -0.53
N GLU A 2 15.90 16.15 -0.41
CA GLU A 2 15.12 15.21 0.40
C GLU A 2 15.20 13.85 -0.30
N ASP A 3 15.73 12.86 0.40
CA ASP A 3 15.75 11.49 -0.07
C ASP A 3 14.31 10.99 -0.09
N GLY A 4 13.61 11.25 -1.21
CA GLY A 4 12.21 10.89 -1.40
C GLY A 4 11.90 9.43 -1.08
N TYR A 5 10.63 9.15 -0.77
CA TYR A 5 10.17 7.90 -0.20
C TYR A 5 9.92 6.83 -1.28
N VAL A 6 10.67 5.73 -1.24
CA VAL A 6 10.63 4.62 -2.20
C VAL A 6 9.61 3.58 -1.77
N VAL A 7 8.64 3.30 -2.65
CA VAL A 7 7.62 2.27 -2.42
C VAL A 7 7.77 1.12 -3.39
N ALA A 8 7.83 -0.10 -2.84
CA ALA A 8 7.72 -1.34 -3.60
C ALA A 8 6.26 -1.83 -3.68
N ALA A 9 5.77 -2.09 -4.89
CA ALA A 9 4.42 -2.63 -5.10
C ALA A 9 4.38 -4.15 -4.92
N LYS A 10 3.58 -4.63 -3.96
CA LYS A 10 3.38 -6.08 -3.78
C LYS A 10 2.36 -6.65 -4.78
N PRO A 11 2.41 -7.97 -5.07
CA PRO A 11 1.45 -8.61 -5.98
C PRO A 11 -0.03 -8.44 -5.59
N SER A 12 -0.34 -8.22 -4.31
CA SER A 12 -1.69 -7.89 -3.85
C SER A 12 -2.19 -6.57 -4.44
N ALA A 13 -1.38 -5.51 -4.39
CA ALA A 13 -1.71 -4.22 -4.97
C ALA A 13 -1.82 -4.28 -6.50
N ARG A 14 -0.87 -4.95 -7.17
CA ARG A 14 -0.89 -5.13 -8.64
C ARG A 14 -2.17 -5.80 -9.12
N ARG A 15 -2.61 -6.87 -8.45
CA ARG A 15 -3.83 -7.60 -8.83
C ARG A 15 -5.11 -6.85 -8.49
N ALA A 16 -5.06 -5.96 -7.50
CA ALA A 16 -6.23 -5.20 -7.06
C ALA A 16 -6.50 -3.98 -7.95
N SER A 17 -5.46 -3.29 -8.46
CA SER A 17 -5.60 -2.01 -9.16
C SER A 17 -4.93 -2.00 -10.53
N GLY A 18 -5.71 -1.70 -11.57
CA GLY A 18 -5.20 -1.52 -12.93
C GLY A 18 -4.19 -0.37 -13.05
N THR A 19 -4.40 0.72 -12.30
CA THR A 19 -3.46 1.85 -12.21
C THR A 19 -2.09 1.41 -11.72
N VAL A 20 -2.05 0.56 -10.68
CA VAL A 20 -0.80 -0.01 -10.17
C VAL A 20 -0.17 -0.97 -11.18
N GLY A 21 -0.99 -1.79 -11.84
CA GLY A 21 -0.52 -2.67 -12.93
C GLY A 21 0.15 -1.89 -14.07
N ALA A 22 -0.47 -0.80 -14.53
CA ALA A 22 0.05 0.06 -15.58
C ALA A 22 1.37 0.74 -15.16
N TRP A 23 1.44 1.25 -13.93
CA TRP A 23 2.70 1.77 -13.39
C TRP A 23 3.80 0.71 -13.39
N ILE A 24 3.53 -0.50 -12.88
CA ILE A 24 4.54 -1.57 -12.83
C ILE A 24 5.03 -1.94 -14.23
N ALA A 25 4.12 -1.99 -15.21
CA ALA A 25 4.49 -2.26 -16.60
C ALA A 25 5.37 -1.16 -17.21
N ALA A 26 5.15 0.10 -16.82
CA ALA A 26 5.89 1.24 -17.36
C ALA A 26 7.26 1.47 -16.69
N SER A 27 7.40 1.18 -15.39
CA SER A 27 8.57 1.63 -14.62
C SER A 27 9.09 0.61 -13.59
N GLY A 28 8.54 -0.60 -13.57
CA GLY A 28 8.92 -1.65 -12.63
C GLY A 28 8.22 -1.54 -11.28
N CYS A 29 8.62 -2.40 -10.33
CA CYS A 29 7.92 -2.56 -9.04
C CYS A 29 8.24 -1.50 -7.98
N HIS A 30 9.21 -0.61 -8.23
CA HIS A 30 9.58 0.46 -7.31
C HIS A 30 9.19 1.82 -7.88
N ARG A 31 8.74 2.72 -7.00
CA ARG A 31 8.48 4.12 -7.33
C ARG A 31 8.88 5.00 -6.19
N ARG A 32 9.65 6.03 -6.53
CA ARG A 32 9.98 7.12 -5.64
C ARG A 32 8.83 8.13 -5.62
N PHE A 33 8.47 8.55 -4.42
CA PHE A 33 7.55 9.64 -4.15
C PHE A 33 8.31 10.77 -3.46
N ASP A 34 7.78 11.99 -3.52
CA ASP A 34 8.40 13.12 -2.81
C ASP A 34 8.37 12.91 -1.29
N SER A 35 7.30 12.28 -0.79
CA SER A 35 7.13 11.96 0.63
C SER A 35 6.25 10.74 0.85
N LYS A 36 6.24 10.21 2.07
CA LYS A 36 5.28 9.19 2.51
C LYS A 36 3.82 9.65 2.35
N ALA A 37 3.54 10.93 2.61
CA ALA A 37 2.19 11.47 2.47
C ALA A 37 1.72 11.39 1.01
N SER A 38 2.58 11.75 0.06
CA SER A 38 2.32 11.65 -1.38
C SER A 38 2.09 10.18 -1.81
N ALA A 39 2.85 9.24 -1.22
CA ALA A 39 2.65 7.81 -1.48
C ALA A 39 1.30 7.30 -0.95
N CYS A 40 0.89 7.74 0.25
CA CYS A 40 -0.41 7.41 0.82
C CYS A 40 -1.57 8.01 0.01
N GLU A 41 -1.44 9.25 -0.47
CA GLU A 41 -2.42 9.89 -1.33
C GLU A 41 -2.58 9.13 -2.66
N PHE A 42 -1.45 8.75 -3.28
CA PHE A 42 -1.48 7.89 -4.46
C PHE A 42 -2.22 6.57 -4.19
N ALA A 43 -1.97 5.91 -3.06
CA ALA A 43 -2.64 4.66 -2.71
C ALA A 43 -4.17 4.84 -2.61
N ARG A 44 -4.63 5.95 -2.01
CA ARG A 44 -6.06 6.29 -1.92
C ARG A 44 -6.66 6.55 -3.30
N ALA A 45 -6.00 7.35 -4.13
CA ALA A 45 -6.46 7.66 -5.48
C ALA A 45 -6.48 6.42 -6.40
N ALA A 46 -5.53 5.50 -6.21
CA ALA A 46 -5.42 4.26 -6.99
C ALA A 46 -6.31 3.13 -6.47
N SER A 47 -7.06 3.34 -5.38
CA SER A 47 -7.96 2.34 -4.80
C SER A 47 -9.20 2.14 -5.67
N PRO A 48 -9.44 0.95 -6.23
CA PRO A 48 -10.65 0.68 -6.98
C PRO A 48 -11.84 0.44 -6.04
N GLU A 49 -13.04 0.31 -6.61
CA GLU A 49 -14.22 -0.02 -5.83
C GLU A 49 -14.08 -1.40 -5.15
N GLY A 50 -14.42 -1.47 -3.86
CA GLY A 50 -14.40 -2.72 -3.07
C GLY A 50 -12.99 -3.22 -2.70
N ARG A 51 -11.96 -2.41 -2.92
CA ARG A 51 -10.58 -2.68 -2.52
C ARG A 51 -9.93 -1.42 -1.97
N THR A 52 -9.25 -1.57 -0.84
CA THR A 52 -8.44 -0.50 -0.25
C THR A 52 -6.98 -0.78 -0.53
N LEU A 53 -6.28 0.19 -1.11
CA LEU A 53 -4.82 0.21 -1.19
C LEU A 53 -4.26 1.11 -0.07
N TRP A 54 -3.14 0.68 0.52
CA TRP A 54 -2.42 1.49 1.51
C TRP A 54 -0.91 1.23 1.45
N VAL A 55 -0.15 2.18 1.98
CA VAL A 55 1.30 2.07 2.16
C VAL A 55 1.58 1.64 3.58
N GLN A 56 2.41 0.60 3.73
CA GLN A 56 2.96 0.16 5.00
C GLN A 56 4.46 0.42 4.99
N ASP A 57 5.00 1.04 6.05
CA ASP A 57 6.45 1.23 6.16
C ASP A 57 7.18 -0.11 6.16
N ALA A 58 8.35 -0.12 5.54
CA ALA A 58 9.27 -1.23 5.69
C ALA A 58 9.78 -1.29 7.13
N HIS A 59 10.19 -2.49 7.54
CA HIS A 59 10.82 -2.65 8.84
C HIS A 59 12.19 -1.93 8.83
N PRO A 60 12.64 -1.29 9.91
CA PRO A 60 13.95 -0.61 9.93
C PRO A 60 15.17 -1.52 9.65
N LEU A 61 14.99 -2.83 9.81
CA LEU A 61 16.00 -3.86 9.50
C LEU A 61 15.70 -4.61 8.19
N ASP A 62 14.73 -4.14 7.41
CA ASP A 62 14.46 -4.68 6.09
C ASP A 62 15.67 -4.37 5.19
N PRO A 63 16.32 -5.38 4.59
CA PRO A 63 17.51 -5.17 3.76
C PRO A 63 17.17 -4.63 2.36
N THR A 64 15.89 -4.44 2.04
CA THR A 64 15.47 -3.88 0.75
C THR A 64 15.65 -2.36 0.69
N GLU A 65 15.74 -1.82 -0.51
CA GLU A 65 15.84 -0.37 -0.76
C GLU A 65 14.48 0.35 -0.66
N ALA A 66 13.43 -0.34 -0.19
CA ALA A 66 12.09 0.21 -0.10
C ALA A 66 11.84 0.79 1.29
N ASP A 67 11.44 2.05 1.35
CA ASP A 67 10.96 2.68 2.59
C ASP A 67 9.56 2.20 2.97
N GLY A 68 8.80 1.71 1.98
CA GLY A 68 7.46 1.17 2.20
C GLY A 68 6.95 0.24 1.12
N TYR A 69 5.84 -0.41 1.42
CA TYR A 69 5.19 -1.39 0.57
C TYR A 69 3.76 -0.99 0.26
N LEU A 70 3.41 -0.99 -1.03
CA LEU A 70 2.02 -0.82 -1.46
C LEU A 70 1.30 -2.17 -1.41
N LEU A 71 0.22 -2.19 -0.64
CA LEU A 71 -0.60 -3.37 -0.35
C LEU A 71 -2.05 -3.13 -0.77
N ALA A 72 -2.83 -4.21 -0.86
CA ALA A 72 -4.27 -4.13 -1.07
C ALA A 72 -5.02 -5.19 -0.26
N ARG A 73 -6.26 -4.86 0.13
CA ARG A 73 -7.19 -5.76 0.83
C ARG A 73 -8.61 -5.55 0.31
N ARG A 74 -9.50 -6.51 0.61
CA ARG A 74 -10.94 -6.30 0.41
C ARG A 74 -11.42 -5.27 1.43
N SER A 75 -12.14 -4.26 0.97
CA SER A 75 -12.79 -3.31 1.86
C SER A 75 -14.02 -3.98 2.46
N SER A 76 -14.15 -3.95 3.79
CA SER A 76 -15.33 -4.46 4.51
C SER A 76 -16.57 -3.58 4.35
N ARG A 77 -16.41 -2.37 3.78
CA ARG A 77 -17.48 -1.41 3.49
C ARG A 77 -17.56 -1.12 2.00
N ARG A 78 -18.78 -1.07 1.44
CA ARG A 78 -19.05 -0.30 0.22
C ARG A 78 -18.60 1.13 0.53
N ASN A 79 -17.78 1.76 -0.33
CA ASN A 79 -17.39 3.19 -0.29
C ASN A 79 -16.02 3.59 0.29
N ASN A 80 -14.99 2.72 0.31
CA ASN A 80 -13.58 3.14 0.56
C ASN A 80 -13.38 4.12 1.74
N GLU A 81 -14.19 4.01 2.80
CA GLU A 81 -13.99 4.79 4.02
C GLU A 81 -12.62 4.49 4.61
N ALA A 82 -12.02 5.47 5.28
CA ALA A 82 -10.70 5.37 5.89
C ALA A 82 -10.66 4.23 6.90
N GLU A 83 -10.32 3.04 6.43
CA GLU A 83 -10.14 1.86 7.25
C GLU A 83 -8.80 2.03 7.97
N LEU A 84 -8.87 2.38 9.26
CA LEU A 84 -7.70 2.62 10.09
C LEU A 84 -6.74 1.42 10.00
N PRO A 85 -5.42 1.65 9.88
CA PRO A 85 -4.45 0.57 9.90
C PRO A 85 -4.53 -0.18 11.24
N GLY A 86 -4.89 -1.47 11.17
CA GLY A 86 -4.49 -2.46 12.18
C GLY A 86 -5.19 -2.43 13.53
N GLU A 87 -6.52 -2.41 13.59
CA GLU A 87 -7.20 -2.95 14.77
C GLU A 87 -7.11 -4.49 14.71
N GLN A 88 -6.06 -5.06 15.30
CA GLN A 88 -5.99 -6.50 15.56
C GLN A 88 -7.03 -6.84 16.62
N VAL A 89 -8.23 -7.22 16.17
CA VAL A 89 -9.19 -7.91 17.04
C VAL A 89 -8.49 -9.16 17.58
N GLY A 90 -8.27 -9.20 18.89
CA GLY A 90 -7.59 -10.29 19.58
C GLY A 90 -8.19 -11.63 19.19
N LEU A 91 -7.33 -12.58 18.81
CA LEU A 91 -7.73 -13.95 18.52
C LEU A 91 -8.53 -14.49 19.73
N PRO A 92 -9.74 -15.04 19.54
CA PRO A 92 -10.45 -15.68 20.62
C PRO A 92 -9.61 -16.89 21.06
N THR A 93 -8.97 -16.79 22.23
CA THR A 93 -8.33 -17.92 22.90
C THR A 93 -9.41 -18.95 23.18
N ARG A 94 -9.48 -20.00 22.37
CA ARG A 94 -10.23 -21.20 22.72
C ARG A 94 -9.48 -21.88 23.85
N ARG A 95 -10.14 -21.98 25.00
CA ARG A 95 -9.73 -22.73 26.19
C ARG A 95 -10.13 -24.18 26.05
#